data_AF-W4SLW4-F1
#
_entry.id   AF-W4SLW4-F1
#
_cell.length_a   1.000
_cell.length_b   1.000
_cell.length_c   1.000
_cell.angle_alpha   90.00
_cell.angle_beta   90.00
_cell.angle_gamma   90.00
#
_symmetry.space_group_name_H-M   'P 1'
#
loop_
_entity.id
_entity.type
_entity.pdbx_description
1 polymer ?
#
loop_
_entity_poly.entity_id
_entity_poly.type
_entity_poly.pdbx_seq_one_letter_code
_entity_poly.pdbx_strand_id
1 'polypeptide(L)'
;MVAQAQAMAGQYQQAIDAVPVQQVPADLRPALVELDQSAQAIHAAIAQSPRSAFLLSQLQRTYAKRLQLTRLAAQGETSFFPS
;
A
#
# COMPACT_ATOMS: atom_id res chain seq x y z
N MET A 1 -5.22 -2.90 19.08
CA MET A 1 -4.92 -2.31 17.76
C MET A 1 -4.59 -3.34 16.68
N VAL A 2 -4.14 -4.56 17.01
CA VAL A 2 -3.86 -5.62 16.01
C VAL A 2 -5.04 -5.90 15.08
N ALA A 3 -6.25 -6.08 15.62
CA ALA A 3 -7.45 -6.28 14.81
C ALA A 3 -7.76 -5.09 13.88
N GLN A 4 -7.47 -3.86 14.32
CA GLN A 4 -7.65 -2.67 13.50
C GLN A 4 -6.63 -2.61 12.36
N ALA A 5 -5.37 -2.96 12.64
CA ALA A 5 -4.34 -3.08 11.61
C ALA A 5 -4.69 -4.15 10.56
N GLN A 6 -5.25 -5.29 10.98
CA GLN A 6 -5.74 -6.34 10.09
C GLN A 6 -6.92 -5.86 9.24
N ALA A 7 -7.88 -5.15 9.83
CA ALA A 7 -8.99 -4.56 9.10
C ALA A 7 -8.50 -3.56 8.03
N MET A 8 -7.53 -2.71 8.38
CA MET A 8 -6.90 -1.80 7.42
C MET A 8 -6.19 -2.54 6.29
N ALA A 9 -5.49 -3.65 6.59
CA ALA A 9 -4.84 -4.47 5.58
C ALA A 9 -5.87 -5.07 4.59
N GLY A 10 -7.01 -5.55 5.10
CA GLY A 10 -8.10 -6.06 4.26
C GLY A 10 -8.71 -4.98 3.35
N GLN A 11 -9.01 -3.80 3.91
CA GLN A 11 -9.51 -2.66 3.13
C GLN A 11 -8.52 -2.20 2.06
N TYR A 12 -7.24 -2.14 2.42
CA TYR A 12 -6.18 -1.81 1.49
C TYR A 12 -6.06 -2.85 0.36
N GLN A 13 -6.11 -4.15 0.69
CA GLN A 13 -6.04 -5.21 -0.31
C GLN A 13 -7.18 -5.10 -1.32
N GLN A 14 -8.42 -4.93 -0.83
CA GLN A 14 -9.59 -4.71 -1.68
C GLN A 14 -9.41 -3.48 -2.58
N ALA A 15 -8.83 -2.40 -2.06
CA ALA A 15 -8.58 -1.20 -2.83
C ALA A 15 -7.50 -1.39 -3.92
N ILE A 16 -6.49 -2.22 -3.67
CA ILE A 16 -5.45 -2.57 -4.65
C ILE A 16 -6.02 -3.50 -5.72
N ASP A 17 -6.79 -4.52 -5.34
CA ASP A 17 -7.41 -5.47 -6.27
C ASP A 17 -8.38 -4.77 -7.24
N ALA A 18 -8.95 -3.64 -6.83
CA ALA A 18 -9.79 -2.80 -7.67
C ALA A 18 -9.02 -1.91 -8.67
N VAL A 19 -7.68 -1.84 -8.60
CA VAL A 19 -6.88 -1.07 -9.56
C VAL A 19 -6.33 -2.00 -10.65
N PRO A 20 -6.70 -1.80 -11.92
CA PRO A 20 -6.24 -2.63 -13.02
C PRO A 20 -4.81 -2.23 -13.43
N VAL A 21 -3.80 -2.69 -12.69
CA VAL A 21 -2.38 -2.57 -13.07
C VAL A 21 -1.94 -3.88 -13.70
N GLN A 22 -1.60 -3.86 -14.99
CA GLN A 22 -1.04 -5.03 -15.67
C GLN A 22 0.48 -5.13 -15.50
N GLN A 23 1.18 -4.00 -15.55
CA GLN A 23 2.63 -3.93 -15.45
C GLN A 23 3.06 -2.67 -14.70
N VAL A 24 3.53 -2.86 -13.46
CA VAL A 24 4.16 -1.78 -12.70
C VAL A 24 5.40 -1.24 -13.44
N PRO A 25 5.46 0.07 -13.75
CA PRO A 25 6.63 0.70 -14.37
C PRO A 25 7.91 0.46 -13.57
N ALA A 26 9.02 0.25 -14.27
CA ALA A 26 10.30 -0.09 -13.63
C ALA A 26 10.75 0.96 -12.60
N ASP A 27 10.53 2.25 -12.90
CA ASP A 27 10.88 3.36 -12.01
C ASP A 27 10.06 3.39 -10.70
N LEU A 28 8.84 2.83 -10.72
CA LEU A 28 7.97 2.79 -9.54
C LEU A 28 8.18 1.54 -8.68
N ARG A 29 8.79 0.48 -9.24
CA ARG A 29 8.99 -0.80 -8.53
C ARG A 29 9.77 -0.66 -7.21
N PRO A 30 10.92 0.03 -7.14
CA PRO A 30 11.67 0.16 -5.89
C PRO A 30 10.84 0.82 -4.78
N ALA A 31 10.16 1.92 -5.11
CA ALA A 31 9.33 2.64 -4.15
C ALA A 31 8.13 1.81 -3.64
N LEU A 32 7.54 0.97 -4.48
CA LEU A 32 6.47 0.06 -4.07
C LEU A 32 6.98 -1.03 -3.13
N VAL A 33 8.12 -1.65 -3.45
CA VAL A 33 8.77 -2.66 -2.59
C VAL A 33 9.10 -2.09 -1.21
N GLU A 34 9.64 -0.88 -1.14
CA GLU A 34 9.92 -0.21 0.14
C GLU A 34 8.67 0.02 0.98
N LEU A 35 7.54 0.36 0.35
CA LEU A 35 6.27 0.56 1.05
C LEU A 35 5.69 -0.76 1.57
N ASP A 36 5.80 -1.84 0.79
CA ASP A 36 5.36 -3.17 1.23
C ASP A 36 6.20 -3.69 2.40
N GLN A 37 7.52 -3.49 2.36
CA GLN A 37 8.41 -3.80 3.49
C GLN A 37 8.09 -2.95 4.72
N SER A 38 7.84 -1.66 4.53
CA SER A 38 7.44 -0.74 5.61
C SER A 38 6.14 -1.20 6.27
N ALA A 39 5.14 -1.61 5.48
CA ALA A 39 3.89 -2.13 6.01
C ALA A 39 4.10 -3.39 6.87
N GLN A 40 4.94 -4.33 6.42
CA GLN A 40 5.30 -5.53 7.18
C GLN A 40 5.99 -5.18 8.51
N ALA A 41 6.96 -4.26 8.48
CA ALA A 41 7.65 -3.81 9.69
C ALA A 41 6.70 -3.14 10.69
N ILE A 42 5.75 -2.33 10.21
CA ILE A 42 4.75 -1.68 11.07
C ILE A 42 3.79 -2.72 11.67
N HIS A 43 3.36 -3.72 10.92
CA HIS A 43 2.55 -4.82 11.45
C HIS A 43 3.28 -5.57 12.56
N ALA A 44 4.56 -5.90 12.36
CA ALA A 44 5.39 -6.53 13.38
C ALA A 44 5.52 -5.63 14.63
N ALA A 45 5.71 -4.32 14.46
CA ALA A 45 5.78 -3.38 15.56
C ALA A 45 4.44 -3.24 16.31
N ILE A 46 3.30 -3.27 15.62
CA ILE A 46 1.96 -3.24 16.24
C ILE A 46 1.72 -4.52 17.06
N ALA A 47 2.17 -5.67 16.58
CA ALA A 47 2.08 -6.92 17.33
C ALA A 47 2.86 -6.85 18.66
N GLN A 48 4.02 -6.19 18.65
CA GLN A 48 4.85 -5.97 19.84
C GLN A 48 4.30 -4.85 20.75
N SER A 49 3.70 -3.80 20.18
CA SER A 49 3.19 -2.63 20.89
C SER A 49 1.74 -2.29 20.50
N PRO A 50 0.76 -3.10 20.92
CA PRO A 50 -0.62 -3.08 20.43
C PRO A 50 -1.48 -1.89 20.90
N ARG A 51 -0.86 -0.87 21.53
CA ARG A 51 -1.49 0.37 22.02
C ARG A 51 -0.92 1.63 21.38
N SER A 52 0.02 1.52 20.44
CA SER A 52 0.60 2.69 19.76
C SER A 52 -0.30 3.20 18.64
N ALA A 53 -1.05 4.28 18.92
CA ALA A 53 -1.84 4.97 17.90
C ALA A 53 -0.96 5.54 16.77
N PHE A 54 0.29 5.91 17.09
CA PHE A 54 1.26 6.37 16.10
C PHE A 54 1.53 5.30 15.02
N LEU A 55 1.67 4.03 15.42
CA LEU A 55 1.92 2.94 14.47
C LEU A 55 0.72 2.71 13.54
N LEU A 56 -0.50 2.85 14.04
CA LEU A 56 -1.71 2.78 13.20
C LEU A 56 -1.74 3.93 12.18
N SER A 57 -1.48 5.16 12.62
CA SER A 57 -1.41 6.32 11.72
C SER A 57 -0.29 6.16 10.68
N GLN A 58 0.85 5.60 11.08
CA GLN A 58 1.94 5.28 10.16
C GLN A 58 1.52 4.22 9.13
N LEU A 59 0.84 3.15 9.57
CA LEU A 59 0.31 2.11 8.68
C LEU A 59 -0.66 2.69 7.65
N GLN A 60 -1.57 3.57 8.08
CA GLN A 60 -2.53 4.24 7.21
C GLN A 60 -1.82 5.07 6.13
N ARG A 61 -0.80 5.86 6.51
CA ARG A 61 -0.01 6.67 5.56
C ARG A 61 0.73 5.80 4.55
N THR A 62 1.32 4.68 5.00
CA THR A 62 2.00 3.72 4.12
C THR A 62 1.03 3.15 3.08
N TYR A 63 -0.15 2.70 3.50
CA TYR A 63 -1.16 2.19 2.58
C TYR A 63 -1.69 3.25 1.61
N ALA A 64 -1.95 4.46 2.08
CA ALA A 64 -2.38 5.56 1.23
C ALA A 64 -1.34 5.86 0.13
N LYS A 65 -0.05 5.94 0.49
CA LYS A 65 1.03 6.20 -0.46
C LYS A 65 1.21 5.06 -1.46
N ARG A 66 1.15 3.81 -1.03
CA ARG A 66 1.23 2.65 -1.94
C ARG A 66 0.07 2.69 -2.93
N LEU A 67 -1.16 2.85 -2.45
CA LEU A 67 -2.33 2.91 -3.31
C LEU A 67 -2.25 4.05 -4.32
N GLN A 68 -1.74 5.22 -3.93
CA GLN A 68 -1.48 6.33 -4.84
C GLN A 68 -0.50 5.94 -5.97
N LEU A 69 0.65 5.34 -5.64
CA LEU A 69 1.62 4.89 -6.65
C LEU A 69 1.05 3.81 -7.57
N THR A 70 0.18 2.95 -7.05
CA THR A 70 -0.52 1.92 -7.84
C THR A 70 -1.43 2.55 -8.89
N ARG A 71 -2.20 3.57 -8.49
CA ARG A 71 -3.08 4.29 -9.41
C ARG A 71 -2.28 5.07 -10.45
N LEU A 72 -1.14 5.65 -10.06
CA LEU A 72 -0.23 6.30 -11.01
C LEU A 72 0.33 5.30 -12.03
N ALA A 73 0.68 4.08 -11.60
CA ALA A 73 1.08 3.01 -12.51
C ALA A 73 -0.03 2.67 -13.52
N ALA A 74 -1.27 2.47 -13.06
CA ALA A 74 -2.42 2.21 -13.93
C ALA A 74 -2.70 3.36 -14.91
N GLN A 75 -2.57 4.62 -14.47
CA GLN A 75 -2.75 5.77 -15.34
C GLN A 75 -1.67 5.84 -16.42
N GLY A 76 -0.41 5.56 -16.07
CA GLY A 76 0.70 5.47 -17.01
C GLY A 76 0.50 4.40 -18.09
N GLU A 77 -0.12 3.26 -17.73
CA GLU A 77 -0.52 2.22 -18.69
C GLU A 77 -1.59 2.75 -19.67
N THR A 78 -2.64 3.41 -19.17
CA THR A 78 -3.70 3.95 -20.05
C THR A 78 -3.22 5.00 -21.03
N SER A 79 -2.18 5.77 -20.69
CA SER A 79 -1.57 6.73 -21.60
C SER A 79 -0.77 6.08 -22.74
N PHE A 80 -0.37 4.81 -22.62
CA PHE A 80 0.45 4.11 -23.63
C PHE A 80 -0.39 3.42 -24.72
N PHE A 81 -1.71 3.29 -24.55
CA PHE A 81 -2.61 2.70 -25.56
C PHE A 81 -3.28 3.81 -26.42
N PRO A 82 -2.76 4.16 -27.62
CA PRO A 82 -3.48 5.04 -28.54
C PRO A 82 -4.69 4.31 -29.13
N SER A 83 -5.80 5.03 -29.29
CA SER A 83 -6.98 4.60 -30.06
C SER A 83 -6.72 4.55 -31.55
#